data_AF-A0A5C8MUE5-F1
#
_entry.id   AF-A0A5C8MUE5-F1
#
_cell.length_a   1.000
_cell.length_b   1.000
_cell.length_c   1.000
_cell.angle_alpha   90.00
_cell.angle_beta   90.00
_cell.angle_gamma   90.00
#
_symmetry.space_group_name_H-M   'P 1'
#
loop_
_entity.id
_entity.type
_entity.pdbx_description
1 polymer ?
#
loop_
_entity_poly.entity_id
_entity_poly.type
_entity_poly.pdbx_seq_one_letter_code
_entity_poly.pdbx_strand_id
1 'polypeptide(L)'
;EFNQLKVVFHVHDVTRIHRISWKQIEKPSQMYQGLEAQIIGVVKLEGQMILLLDFEKIIADINPDLGINTQKIKNLGNRERSQKKIIVAEDSPLLRKLLQDTLAEAGYVSVEFFENGEDALHYLQSIADTGKDIADEVQLVITDIEMPQMDGHHLTKRIREDDKLKKLPVIIFSSLITDDLRHKGEKVGATAQVSKPEIGELVNMIDAHIL
;
A
#
# COMPACT_ATOMS: atom_id res chain seq x y z
N GLU A 1 -8.10 7.50 9.97
CA GLU A 1 -7.02 7.69 10.98
C GLU A 1 -5.71 7.73 10.21
N PHE A 2 -4.79 8.62 10.57
CA PHE A 2 -3.49 8.76 9.90
C PHE A 2 -2.45 9.07 10.96
N ASN A 3 -1.33 8.36 10.95
CA ASN A 3 -0.27 8.50 11.95
C ASN A 3 -0.70 8.49 13.44
N GLN A 4 -1.54 7.53 13.87
CA GLN A 4 -2.12 7.44 15.23
C GLN A 4 -3.01 8.64 15.62
N LEU A 5 -3.33 9.49 14.63
CA LEU A 5 -4.21 10.64 14.82
C LEU A 5 -5.55 10.40 14.15
N LYS A 6 -6.59 10.80 14.88
CA LYS A 6 -7.95 10.93 14.35
C LYS A 6 -8.07 12.27 13.65
N VAL A 7 -7.92 12.25 12.33
CA VAL A 7 -8.22 13.41 11.48
C VAL A 7 -9.67 13.33 11.04
N VAL A 8 -10.38 14.44 11.16
CA VAL A 8 -11.77 14.59 10.72
C VAL A 8 -11.82 15.71 9.69
N PHE A 9 -12.38 15.41 8.52
CA PHE A 9 -12.67 16.42 7.50
C PHE A 9 -14.08 16.94 7.72
N HIS A 10 -14.19 18.23 8.06
CA HIS A 10 -15.48 18.88 8.15
C HIS A 10 -15.96 19.25 6.74
N VAL A 11 -17.05 18.62 6.30
CA VAL A 11 -17.71 18.92 5.03
C VAL A 11 -18.93 19.79 5.28
N HIS A 12 -19.30 20.65 4.32
CA HIS A 12 -20.45 21.53 4.47
C HIS A 12 -21.79 20.76 4.44
N ASP A 13 -21.94 19.85 3.48
CA ASP A 13 -23.12 18.98 3.33
C ASP A 13 -22.74 17.71 2.53
N VAL A 14 -23.51 16.63 2.69
CA VAL A 14 -23.38 15.39 1.92
C VAL A 14 -24.61 15.21 1.04
N THR A 15 -24.47 15.56 -0.24
CA THR A 15 -25.59 15.51 -1.18
C THR A 15 -25.95 14.07 -1.59
N ARG A 16 -24.96 13.26 -1.95
CA ARG A 16 -25.14 11.88 -2.46
C ARG A 16 -23.92 11.02 -2.18
N ILE A 17 -24.14 9.70 -2.07
CA ILE A 17 -23.08 8.68 -2.00
C ILE A 17 -23.16 7.83 -3.27
N HIS A 18 -22.10 7.84 -4.07
CA HIS A 18 -21.98 7.05 -5.29
C HIS A 18 -20.99 5.91 -5.08
N ARG A 19 -21.34 4.70 -5.56
CA ARG A 19 -20.39 3.58 -5.67
C ARG A 19 -19.82 3.59 -7.09
N ILE A 20 -18.51 3.75 -7.21
CA ILE A 20 -17.81 3.92 -8.48
C ILE A 20 -16.79 2.79 -8.62
N SER A 21 -16.65 2.26 -9.84
CA SER A 21 -15.61 1.28 -10.13
C SER A 21 -14.29 1.99 -10.42
N TRP A 22 -13.16 1.41 -10.00
CA TRP A 22 -11.82 1.89 -10.35
C TRP A 22 -11.60 2.10 -11.86
N LYS A 23 -12.30 1.36 -12.72
CA LYS A 23 -12.23 1.52 -14.19
C LYS A 23 -12.82 2.84 -14.70
N GLN A 24 -13.62 3.52 -13.88
CA GLN A 24 -14.25 4.80 -14.20
C GLN A 24 -13.46 5.99 -13.65
N ILE A 25 -12.35 5.73 -12.94
CA ILE A 25 -11.46 6.75 -12.39
C ILE A 25 -10.34 6.98 -13.40
N GLU A 26 -10.25 8.22 -13.89
CA GLU A 26 -9.19 8.66 -14.81
C GLU A 26 -8.05 9.31 -14.01
N LYS A 27 -6.80 9.14 -14.47
CA LYS A 27 -5.66 9.86 -13.90
C LYS A 27 -5.82 11.37 -14.15
N PRO A 28 -5.39 12.26 -13.23
CA PRO A 28 -5.45 13.71 -13.44
C PRO A 28 -4.65 14.10 -14.71
N SER A 29 -5.23 14.91 -15.59
CA SER A 29 -4.54 15.42 -16.78
C SER A 29 -3.67 16.63 -16.44
N GLN A 30 -2.65 16.93 -17.25
CA GLN A 30 -1.71 18.06 -17.05
C GLN A 30 -2.36 19.46 -17.01
N MET A 31 -3.68 19.56 -17.22
CA MET A 31 -4.41 20.83 -17.10
C MET A 31 -4.58 21.31 -15.65
N TYR A 32 -4.26 20.48 -14.65
CA TYR A 32 -4.41 20.80 -13.22
C TYR A 32 -3.14 21.38 -12.58
N GLN A 33 -2.39 22.21 -13.31
CA GLN A 33 -1.19 22.90 -12.81
C GLN A 33 -1.51 23.67 -11.51
N GLY A 34 -0.96 23.19 -10.39
CA GLY A 34 -1.11 23.76 -9.05
C GLY A 34 -1.90 22.91 -8.04
N LEU A 35 -2.84 22.06 -8.50
CA LEU A 35 -3.63 21.13 -7.66
C LEU A 35 -3.23 19.65 -7.85
N GLU A 36 -2.32 19.36 -8.79
CA GLU A 36 -1.79 18.01 -9.07
C GLU A 36 -1.29 17.26 -7.83
N ALA A 37 -0.83 17.98 -6.80
CA ALA A 37 -0.27 17.34 -5.62
C ALA A 37 -1.31 16.69 -4.70
N GLN A 38 -2.61 16.99 -4.82
CA GLN A 38 -3.63 16.59 -3.83
C GLN A 38 -4.79 15.80 -4.43
N ILE A 39 -4.68 15.32 -5.67
CA ILE A 39 -5.75 14.62 -6.39
C ILE A 39 -5.25 13.24 -6.82
N ILE A 40 -5.92 12.18 -6.38
CA ILE A 40 -5.64 10.78 -6.77
C ILE A 40 -6.26 10.47 -8.14
N GLY A 41 -7.41 11.06 -8.47
CA GLY A 41 -8.09 10.80 -9.74
C GLY A 41 -9.27 11.72 -10.03
N VAL A 42 -9.85 11.54 -11.20
CA VAL A 42 -11.02 12.28 -11.66
C VAL A 42 -12.10 11.31 -12.12
N VAL A 43 -13.34 11.56 -11.70
CA VAL A 43 -14.51 10.79 -12.13
C VAL A 43 -15.45 11.69 -12.91
N LYS A 44 -15.86 11.25 -14.10
CA LYS A 44 -16.93 11.91 -14.87
C LYS A 44 -18.27 11.25 -14.54
N LEU A 45 -19.13 11.95 -13.82
CA LEU A 45 -20.47 11.49 -13.42
C LEU A 45 -21.52 12.52 -13.80
N GLU A 46 -22.57 12.09 -14.50
CA GLU A 46 -23.72 12.94 -14.88
C GLU A 46 -23.31 14.25 -15.59
N GLY A 47 -22.24 14.20 -16.39
CA GLY A 47 -21.69 15.37 -17.09
C GLY A 47 -20.87 16.32 -16.21
N GLN A 48 -20.69 15.99 -14.93
CA GLN A 48 -19.83 16.70 -13.99
C GLN A 48 -18.50 15.95 -13.80
N MET A 49 -17.44 16.71 -13.54
CA MET A 49 -16.14 16.16 -13.12
C MET A 49 -16.03 16.26 -11.60
N ILE A 50 -15.81 15.12 -10.96
CA ILE A 50 -15.62 14.98 -9.52
C ILE A 50 -14.16 14.65 -9.28
N LEU A 51 -13.49 15.44 -8.45
CA LEU A 51 -12.08 15.25 -8.08
C LEU A 51 -12.00 14.33 -6.86
N LEU A 52 -11.18 13.30 -6.95
CA LEU A 52 -10.86 12.39 -5.85
C LEU A 52 -9.62 12.92 -5.13
N LEU A 53 -9.80 13.38 -3.89
CA LEU A 53 -8.74 14.01 -3.10
C LEU A 53 -7.81 12.97 -2.46
N ASP A 54 -6.52 13.30 -2.43
CA ASP A 54 -5.50 12.58 -1.66
C ASP A 54 -5.50 13.09 -0.22
N PHE A 55 -6.28 12.44 0.64
CA PHE A 55 -6.37 12.84 2.03
C PHE A 55 -5.05 12.69 2.79
N GLU A 56 -4.24 11.69 2.45
CA GLU A 56 -2.96 11.44 3.12
C GLU A 56 -2.00 12.59 2.84
N LYS A 57 -1.94 13.03 1.57
CA LYS A 57 -1.13 14.16 1.16
C LYS A 57 -1.63 15.48 1.75
N ILE A 58 -2.95 15.72 1.77
CA ILE A 58 -3.53 16.91 2.42
C ILE A 58 -3.15 16.97 3.90
N ILE A 59 -3.20 15.84 4.61
CA ILE A 59 -2.84 15.77 6.03
C ILE A 59 -1.35 16.08 6.22
N ALA A 60 -0.48 15.50 5.39
CA ALA A 60 0.96 15.72 5.44
C ALA A 60 1.34 17.18 5.13
N ASP A 61 0.63 17.84 4.21
CA ASP A 61 0.84 19.26 3.90
C ASP A 61 0.44 20.17 5.06
N ILE A 62 -0.65 19.83 5.78
CA ILE A 62 -1.14 20.62 6.93
C ILE A 62 -0.24 20.46 8.15
N ASN A 63 0.27 19.24 8.39
CA ASN A 63 1.14 18.97 9.53
C ASN A 63 2.30 18.05 9.09
N PRO A 64 3.42 18.65 8.65
CA PRO A 64 4.60 17.92 8.18
C PRO A 64 5.24 17.04 9.27
N ASP A 65 5.08 17.42 10.54
CA ASP A 65 5.59 16.66 11.69
C ASP A 65 4.80 15.36 11.95
N LEU A 66 3.68 15.15 11.24
CA LEU A 66 3.04 13.83 11.14
C LEU A 66 3.83 12.87 10.26
N GLY A 67 4.87 13.35 9.58
CA GLY A 67 5.86 12.52 8.93
C GLY A 67 6.81 11.89 9.94
N ILE A 68 6.66 10.59 10.16
CA ILE A 68 7.67 9.63 10.63
C ILE A 68 8.42 9.98 11.92
N ASN A 69 8.10 9.27 13.01
CA ASN A 69 8.99 9.17 14.15
C ASN A 69 10.10 8.13 13.89
N THR A 70 11.12 8.51 13.11
CA THR A 70 12.31 7.68 12.78
C THR A 70 13.15 7.31 14.01
N GLN A 71 12.90 7.90 15.18
CA GLN A 71 13.72 7.68 16.38
C GLN A 71 13.58 6.26 16.96
N LYS A 72 12.45 5.57 16.73
CA LYS A 72 12.25 4.19 17.23
C LYS A 72 13.02 3.14 16.41
N ILE A 73 13.43 3.44 15.18
CA ILE A 73 13.99 2.47 14.22
C ILE A 73 15.52 2.37 14.32
N LYS A 74 16.18 3.46 14.75
CA LYS A 74 17.64 3.52 14.98
C LYS A 74 18.17 2.52 16.01
N ASN A 75 17.32 1.88 16.81
CA ASN A 75 17.73 0.90 17.82
C ASN A 75 17.83 -0.54 17.30
N LEU A 76 17.62 -0.81 16.00
CA LEU A 76 17.51 -2.19 15.48
C LEU A 76 18.85 -2.85 15.05
N GLY A 77 19.97 -2.12 15.04
CA GLY A 77 21.33 -2.66 14.82
C GLY A 77 21.65 -3.08 13.36
N ASN A 78 22.89 -3.50 13.10
CA ASN A 78 23.30 -4.03 11.79
C ASN A 78 22.71 -5.42 11.57
N ARG A 79 21.97 -5.63 10.47
CA ARG A 79 21.34 -6.92 10.14
C ARG A 79 21.66 -7.33 8.69
N GLU A 80 21.86 -8.62 8.43
CA GLU A 80 22.09 -9.25 7.10
C GLU A 80 20.81 -9.25 6.22
N ARG A 81 20.08 -8.14 6.16
CA ARG A 81 18.76 -8.05 5.50
C ARG A 81 18.81 -7.56 4.07
N SER A 82 19.97 -7.08 3.63
CA SER A 82 20.10 -6.29 2.41
C SER A 82 19.81 -7.06 1.11
N GLN A 83 19.92 -8.38 1.13
CA GLN A 83 19.71 -9.24 -0.06
C GLN A 83 18.26 -9.76 -0.18
N LYS A 84 17.41 -9.57 0.84
CA LYS A 84 16.05 -10.09 0.82
C LYS A 84 15.12 -9.13 0.08
N LYS A 85 14.65 -9.55 -1.09
CA LYS A 85 13.78 -8.73 -1.94
C LYS A 85 12.34 -8.70 -1.40
N ILE A 86 11.81 -7.49 -1.23
CA ILE A 86 10.41 -7.24 -0.83
C ILE A 86 9.69 -6.53 -1.97
N ILE A 87 8.46 -6.95 -2.25
CA ILE A 87 7.57 -6.30 -3.20
C ILE A 87 6.53 -5.50 -2.43
N VAL A 88 6.29 -4.25 -2.83
CA VAL A 88 5.32 -3.36 -2.18
C VAL A 88 4.34 -2.82 -3.21
N ALA A 89 3.04 -3.03 -2.98
CA ALA A 89 1.97 -2.40 -3.75
C ALA A 89 1.32 -1.30 -2.90
N GLU A 90 1.51 -0.04 -3.28
CA GLU A 90 1.06 1.16 -2.56
C GLU A 90 0.92 2.32 -3.56
N ASP A 91 -0.30 2.85 -3.73
CA ASP A 91 -0.61 3.85 -4.76
C ASP A 91 -0.28 5.28 -4.29
N SER A 92 -0.23 5.52 -2.98
CA SER A 92 0.14 6.81 -2.38
C SER A 92 1.66 7.08 -2.49
N PRO A 93 2.09 8.10 -3.27
CA PRO A 93 3.52 8.42 -3.42
C PRO A 93 4.19 8.80 -2.09
N LEU A 94 3.43 9.44 -1.21
CA LEU A 94 3.88 9.81 0.13
C LEU A 94 4.20 8.55 0.96
N LEU A 95 3.27 7.60 1.00
CA LEU A 95 3.45 6.36 1.75
C LEU A 95 4.52 5.45 1.14
N ARG A 96 4.66 5.43 -0.20
CA ARG A 96 5.79 4.76 -0.84
C ARG A 96 7.13 5.31 -0.34
N LYS A 97 7.27 6.64 -0.30
CA LYS A 97 8.50 7.28 0.18
C LYS A 97 8.76 6.95 1.66
N LEU A 98 7.72 7.01 2.48
CA LEU A 98 7.74 6.63 3.89
C LEU A 98 8.20 5.18 4.11
N LEU A 99 7.59 4.24 3.41
CA LEU A 99 7.94 2.82 3.45
C LEU A 99 9.36 2.59 2.97
N GLN A 100 9.77 3.24 1.88
CA GLN A 100 11.12 3.11 1.34
C GLN A 100 12.18 3.54 2.38
N ASP A 101 11.99 4.71 2.99
CA ASP A 101 12.94 5.25 3.98
C ASP A 101 12.97 4.36 5.23
N THR A 102 11.79 3.93 5.70
CA THR A 102 11.67 3.10 6.90
C THR A 102 12.25 1.69 6.70
N LEU A 103 11.94 1.04 5.59
CA LEU A 103 12.45 -0.28 5.27
C LEU A 103 13.97 -0.24 5.07
N ALA A 104 14.49 0.80 4.43
CA ALA A 104 15.93 1.01 4.30
C ALA A 104 16.61 1.20 5.67
N GLU A 105 16.04 2.00 6.57
CA GLU A 105 16.51 2.13 7.96
C GLU A 105 16.47 0.81 8.73
N ALA A 106 15.48 -0.05 8.44
CA ALA A 106 15.35 -1.40 9.03
C ALA A 106 16.28 -2.45 8.38
N GLY A 107 17.06 -2.07 7.36
CA GLY A 107 18.04 -2.92 6.66
C GLY A 107 17.52 -3.60 5.38
N TYR A 108 16.28 -3.35 4.98
CA TYR A 108 15.68 -3.85 3.74
C TYR A 108 15.93 -2.85 2.60
N VAL A 109 17.02 -3.06 1.87
CA VAL A 109 17.41 -2.17 0.77
C VAL A 109 16.97 -2.67 -0.61
N SER A 110 16.55 -3.92 -0.72
CA SER A 110 16.00 -4.51 -1.95
C SER A 110 14.48 -4.47 -1.90
N VAL A 111 13.89 -3.32 -2.22
CA VAL A 111 12.43 -3.11 -2.20
C VAL A 111 11.99 -2.61 -3.56
N GLU A 112 11.02 -3.27 -4.17
CA GLU A 112 10.41 -2.86 -5.44
C GLU A 112 8.98 -2.37 -5.19
N PHE A 113 8.62 -1.21 -5.75
CA PHE A 113 7.32 -0.58 -5.54
C PHE A 113 6.46 -0.59 -6.79
N PHE A 114 5.16 -0.83 -6.58
CA PHE A 114 4.11 -0.81 -7.60
C PHE A 114 2.97 0.10 -7.15
N GLU A 115 2.32 0.79 -8.09
CA GLU A 115 1.22 1.72 -7.79
C GLU A 115 -0.16 1.05 -7.71
N ASN A 116 -0.23 -0.27 -7.92
CA ASN A 116 -1.46 -1.04 -7.86
C ASN A 116 -1.16 -2.55 -7.77
N GLY A 117 -2.16 -3.35 -7.42
CA GLY A 117 -2.01 -4.79 -7.30
C GLY A 117 -1.84 -5.55 -8.63
N GLU A 118 -2.32 -4.99 -9.75
CA GLU A 118 -2.26 -5.66 -11.05
C GLU A 118 -0.81 -5.71 -11.56
N ASP A 119 -0.10 -4.58 -11.50
CA ASP A 119 1.30 -4.49 -11.90
C ASP A 119 2.20 -5.33 -10.98
N ALA A 120 1.92 -5.33 -9.66
CA ALA A 120 2.63 -6.18 -8.72
C ALA A 120 2.43 -7.68 -9.03
N LEU A 121 1.20 -8.10 -9.34
CA LEU A 121 0.90 -9.49 -9.70
C LEU A 121 1.61 -9.89 -11.00
N HIS A 122 1.54 -9.06 -12.04
CA HIS A 122 2.22 -9.33 -13.31
C HIS A 122 3.74 -9.46 -13.13
N TYR A 123 4.33 -8.61 -12.29
CA TYR A 123 5.74 -8.70 -11.98
C TYR A 123 6.10 -10.04 -11.31
N LEU A 124 5.36 -10.43 -10.26
CA LEU A 124 5.55 -11.70 -9.56
C LEU A 124 5.43 -12.91 -10.51
N GLN A 125 4.42 -12.90 -11.39
CA GLN A 125 4.21 -13.94 -12.40
C GLN A 125 5.36 -13.99 -13.39
N SER A 126 5.86 -12.83 -13.84
CA SER A 126 7.00 -12.78 -14.77
C SER A 126 8.26 -13.43 -14.19
N ILE A 127 8.51 -13.29 -12.88
CA ILE A 127 9.60 -13.98 -12.18
C ILE A 127 9.33 -15.48 -12.15
N ALA A 128 8.13 -15.89 -11.74
CA ALA A 128 7.75 -17.30 -11.63
C ALA A 128 7.76 -18.03 -12.99
N ASP A 129 7.61 -17.32 -14.10
CA ASP A 129 7.69 -17.87 -15.45
C ASP A 129 9.12 -18.08 -15.94
N THR A 130 10.13 -17.54 -15.25
CA THR A 130 11.55 -17.86 -15.51
C THR A 130 11.93 -19.29 -15.10
N GLY A 131 11.05 -20.00 -14.39
CA GLY A 131 11.27 -21.37 -13.93
C GLY A 131 12.05 -21.49 -12.61
N LYS A 132 12.46 -20.37 -12.01
CA LYS A 132 13.02 -20.33 -10.65
C LYS A 132 11.92 -20.39 -9.59
N ASP A 133 12.24 -20.86 -8.39
CA ASP A 133 11.32 -20.77 -7.27
C ASP A 133 11.14 -19.31 -6.88
N ILE A 134 9.89 -18.84 -6.77
CA ILE A 134 9.61 -17.45 -6.42
C ILE A 134 10.20 -17.09 -5.04
N ALA A 135 10.27 -18.08 -4.14
CA ALA A 135 10.80 -17.93 -2.80
C ALA A 135 12.31 -17.65 -2.76
N ASP A 136 13.04 -17.88 -3.85
CA ASP A 136 14.46 -17.53 -3.95
C ASP A 136 14.66 -16.07 -4.41
N GLU A 137 13.68 -15.53 -5.14
CA GLU A 137 13.77 -14.22 -5.79
C GLU A 137 12.99 -13.14 -5.03
N VAL A 138 11.91 -13.50 -4.34
CA VAL A 138 11.05 -12.62 -3.56
C VAL A 138 10.75 -13.27 -2.22
N GLN A 139 10.99 -12.52 -1.14
CA GLN A 139 10.87 -13.05 0.21
C GLN A 139 9.55 -12.67 0.88
N LEU A 140 8.92 -11.56 0.44
CA LEU A 140 7.68 -11.06 1.02
C LEU A 140 6.98 -10.05 0.10
N VAL A 141 5.65 -10.00 0.18
CA VAL A 141 4.81 -8.97 -0.46
C VAL A 141 4.10 -8.14 0.62
N ILE A 142 4.15 -6.82 0.48
CA ILE A 142 3.38 -5.85 1.24
C ILE A 142 2.36 -5.24 0.30
N THR A 143 1.10 -5.10 0.71
CA THR A 143 0.07 -4.48 -0.11
C THR A 143 -0.83 -3.58 0.73
N ASP A 144 -1.13 -2.38 0.20
CA ASP A 144 -2.27 -1.61 0.67
C ASP A 144 -3.58 -2.24 0.18
N ILE A 145 -4.70 -1.94 0.84
CA ILE A 145 -6.03 -2.36 0.39
C ILE A 145 -6.55 -1.41 -0.69
N GLU A 146 -6.43 -0.10 -0.52
CA GLU A 146 -7.17 0.91 -1.28
C GLU A 146 -6.42 1.37 -2.54
N MET A 147 -6.15 0.44 -3.45
CA MET A 147 -5.44 0.75 -4.68
C MET A 147 -6.36 0.78 -5.91
N PRO A 148 -6.04 1.60 -6.94
CA PRO A 148 -6.69 1.53 -8.23
C PRO A 148 -6.43 0.20 -8.93
N GLN A 149 -7.26 -0.12 -9.93
CA GLN A 149 -7.19 -1.33 -10.77
C GLN A 149 -7.42 -2.65 -10.01
N MET A 150 -6.51 -3.04 -9.12
CA MET A 150 -6.60 -4.22 -8.26
C MET A 150 -6.29 -3.85 -6.81
N ASP A 151 -7.25 -4.12 -5.93
CA ASP A 151 -7.11 -3.91 -4.48
C ASP A 151 -6.25 -4.99 -3.81
N GLY A 152 -5.75 -4.72 -2.60
CA GLY A 152 -4.85 -5.63 -1.88
C GLY A 152 -5.47 -6.97 -1.51
N HIS A 153 -6.78 -7.05 -1.31
CA HIS A 153 -7.46 -8.32 -1.05
C HIS A 153 -7.49 -9.21 -2.30
N HIS A 154 -7.75 -8.61 -3.47
CA HIS A 154 -7.70 -9.29 -4.75
C HIS A 154 -6.28 -9.73 -5.09
N LEU A 155 -5.27 -8.88 -4.88
CA LEU A 155 -3.87 -9.26 -5.05
C LEU A 155 -3.52 -10.46 -4.16
N THR A 156 -3.82 -10.38 -2.86
CA THR A 156 -3.55 -11.47 -1.91
C THR A 156 -4.20 -12.77 -2.34
N LYS A 157 -5.49 -12.71 -2.73
CA LYS A 157 -6.23 -13.87 -3.21
C LYS A 157 -5.58 -14.49 -4.46
N ARG A 158 -5.19 -13.66 -5.44
CA ARG A 158 -4.53 -14.13 -6.68
C ARG A 158 -3.18 -14.79 -6.39
N ILE A 159 -2.38 -14.23 -5.49
CA ILE A 159 -1.13 -14.84 -5.03
C ILE A 159 -1.38 -16.21 -4.40
N ARG A 160 -2.45 -16.36 -3.61
CA ARG A 160 -2.80 -17.62 -2.94
C ARG A 160 -3.39 -18.68 -3.88
N GLU A 161 -4.08 -18.27 -4.93
CA GLU A 161 -4.64 -19.16 -5.95
C GLU A 161 -3.60 -19.63 -6.97
N ASP A 162 -2.46 -18.93 -7.10
CA ASP A 162 -1.37 -19.30 -8.00
C ASP A 162 -0.41 -20.29 -7.32
N ASP A 163 -0.28 -21.48 -7.89
CA ASP A 163 0.57 -22.55 -7.35
C ASP A 163 2.05 -22.19 -7.23
N LYS A 164 2.54 -21.29 -8.09
CA LYS A 164 3.93 -20.82 -8.06
C LYS A 164 4.12 -19.73 -7.01
N LEU A 165 3.11 -18.89 -6.77
CA LEU A 165 3.22 -17.72 -5.89
C LEU A 165 2.74 -17.96 -4.45
N LYS A 166 1.89 -18.97 -4.21
CA LYS A 166 1.21 -19.17 -2.92
C LYS A 166 2.12 -19.32 -1.70
N LYS A 167 3.41 -19.61 -1.90
CA LYS A 167 4.44 -19.67 -0.84
C LYS A 167 4.81 -18.31 -0.28
N LEU A 168 4.60 -17.23 -1.04
CA LEU A 168 5.00 -15.88 -0.63
C LEU A 168 4.18 -15.40 0.57
N PRO A 169 4.80 -14.95 1.67
CA PRO A 169 4.07 -14.26 2.72
C PRO A 169 3.53 -12.94 2.19
N VAL A 170 2.27 -12.63 2.51
CA VAL A 170 1.61 -11.39 2.10
C VAL A 170 1.15 -10.65 3.35
N ILE A 171 1.69 -9.46 3.59
CA ILE A 171 1.28 -8.57 4.66
C ILE A 171 0.41 -7.47 4.08
N ILE A 172 -0.82 -7.35 4.57
CA ILE A 172 -1.67 -6.21 4.23
C ILE A 172 -1.31 -5.05 5.17
N PHE A 173 -0.97 -3.89 4.63
CA PHE A 173 -0.64 -2.69 5.38
C PHE A 173 -1.57 -1.56 4.94
N SER A 174 -2.59 -1.22 5.74
CA SER A 174 -3.67 -0.31 5.28
C SER A 174 -4.23 0.63 6.34
N SER A 175 -4.78 1.76 5.90
CA SER A 175 -5.46 2.79 6.72
C SER A 175 -6.87 2.38 7.12
N LEU A 176 -7.44 1.36 6.45
CA LEU A 176 -8.77 0.82 6.72
C LEU A 176 -8.69 -0.59 7.30
N ILE A 177 -8.36 -0.70 8.58
CA ILE A 177 -8.56 -1.97 9.30
C ILE A 177 -9.80 -1.85 10.18
N THR A 178 -10.93 -2.28 9.64
CA THR A 178 -12.14 -2.61 10.41
C THR A 178 -12.15 -4.10 10.70
N ASP A 179 -12.92 -4.55 11.70
CA ASP A 179 -13.06 -5.99 12.01
C ASP A 179 -13.50 -6.82 10.78
N ASP A 180 -14.39 -6.26 9.96
CA ASP A 180 -14.85 -6.88 8.71
C ASP A 180 -13.72 -7.03 7.68
N LEU A 181 -12.89 -5.99 7.51
CA LEU A 181 -11.75 -6.03 6.59
C LEU A 181 -10.67 -6.98 7.11
N ARG A 182 -10.45 -7.02 8.42
CA ARG A 182 -9.57 -7.99 9.07
C ARG A 182 -9.99 -9.43 8.76
N HIS A 183 -11.27 -9.72 8.95
CA HIS A 183 -11.81 -11.06 8.66
C HIS A 183 -11.72 -11.40 7.17
N LYS A 184 -11.86 -10.40 6.28
CA LYS A 184 -11.67 -10.59 4.84
C LYS A 184 -10.21 -10.88 4.49
N GLY A 185 -9.25 -10.19 5.10
CA GLY A 185 -7.81 -10.45 4.93
C GLY A 185 -7.42 -11.87 5.32
N GLU A 186 -7.94 -12.37 6.45
CA GLU A 186 -7.75 -13.77 6.89
C GLU A 186 -8.33 -14.75 5.86
N LYS A 187 -9.55 -14.49 5.36
CA LYS A 187 -10.23 -15.34 4.37
C LYS A 187 -9.49 -15.44 3.03
N VAL A 188 -8.86 -14.36 2.58
CA VAL A 188 -8.08 -14.37 1.33
C VAL A 188 -6.68 -14.93 1.52
N GLY A 189 -6.29 -15.27 2.76
CA GLY A 189 -5.01 -15.90 3.08
C GLY A 189 -3.86 -14.93 3.34
N ALA A 190 -4.13 -13.69 3.77
CA ALA A 190 -3.09 -12.78 4.22
C ALA A 190 -2.30 -13.41 5.39
N THR A 191 -0.98 -13.27 5.36
CA THR A 191 -0.09 -13.78 6.42
C THR A 191 -0.21 -12.92 7.67
N ALA A 192 -0.27 -11.61 7.50
CA ALA A 192 -0.49 -10.64 8.57
C ALA A 192 -1.25 -9.41 8.04
N GLN A 193 -1.80 -8.63 8.95
CA GLN A 193 -2.46 -7.37 8.66
C GLN A 193 -2.03 -6.33 9.68
N VAL A 194 -1.57 -5.18 9.21
CA VAL A 194 -1.02 -4.11 10.04
C VAL A 194 -1.71 -2.79 9.66
N SER A 195 -2.20 -2.06 10.65
CA SER A 195 -2.87 -0.78 10.40
C SER A 195 -1.84 0.32 10.19
N LYS A 196 -2.03 1.16 9.18
CA LYS A 196 -1.28 2.42 9.07
C LYS A 196 -1.61 3.29 10.30
N PRO A 197 -0.60 3.86 10.98
CA PRO A 197 0.80 4.05 10.58
C PRO A 197 1.81 3.12 11.26
N GLU A 198 1.43 1.94 11.75
CA GLU A 198 2.26 1.12 12.64
C GLU A 198 3.44 0.48 11.88
N ILE A 199 4.33 1.29 11.31
CA ILE A 199 5.42 0.81 10.45
C ILE A 199 6.45 0.02 11.28
N GLY A 200 6.62 0.36 12.56
CA GLY A 200 7.41 -0.47 13.48
C GLY A 200 6.83 -1.88 13.64
N GLU A 201 5.50 -2.00 13.72
CA GLU A 201 4.82 -3.30 13.72
C GLU A 201 4.96 -3.99 12.36
N LEU A 202 4.85 -3.25 11.26
CA LEU A 202 5.10 -3.77 9.91
C LEU A 202 6.50 -4.41 9.82
N VAL A 203 7.54 -3.72 10.29
CA VAL A 203 8.91 -4.27 10.31
C VAL A 203 8.97 -5.55 11.17
N ASN A 204 8.32 -5.59 12.34
CA ASN A 204 8.28 -6.80 13.15
C ASN A 204 7.56 -7.96 12.43
N MET A 205 6.48 -7.69 11.69
CA MET A 205 5.77 -8.71 10.92
C MET A 205 6.60 -9.18 9.72
N ILE A 206 7.34 -8.28 9.06
CA ILE A 206 8.30 -8.67 8.01
C ILE A 206 9.36 -9.58 8.62
N ASP A 207 9.95 -9.20 9.75
CA ASP A 207 10.97 -9.99 10.45
C ASP A 207 10.49 -11.42 10.77
N ALA A 208 9.23 -11.57 11.18
CA ALA A 208 8.65 -12.85 11.58
C ALA A 208 8.30 -13.77 10.41
N HIS A 209 8.06 -13.21 9.22
CA HIS A 209 7.45 -13.94 8.10
C HIS A 209 8.28 -13.99 6.83
N ILE A 210 9.33 -13.18 6.72
CA ILE A 210 10.22 -13.22 5.57
C ILE A 210 10.84 -14.61 5.39
N LEU A 211 10.85 -15.12 4.15
CA LEU A 211 11.37 -16.45 3.82
C LEU A 211 12.88 -16.59 4.07
#